data_AF-S4X9M1-F1
#
_entry.id   AF-S4X9M1-F1
#
_cell.length_a   1.000
_cell.length_b   1.000
_cell.length_c   1.000
_cell.angle_alpha   90.00
_cell.angle_beta   90.00
_cell.angle_gamma   90.00
#
_symmetry.space_group_name_H-M   'P 1'
#
loop_
_entity.id
_entity.type
_entity.pdbx_description
1 polymer ?
#
loop_
_entity_poly.entity_id
_entity_poly.type
_entity_poly.pdbx_seq_one_letter_code
_entity_poly.pdbx_strand_id
1 'polypeptide(L)'
;MTVPASGTPGWEITSVPRAWHDTWPRDQRPRLGIFWDVFTVSLLFLTLGCALMTGLIVVGGAFFPGPGPTFLALGIGVVFVLVIWFLFSRSILYRGTPVHLALAAVLWGVTGGVVLGGFTSSNHISELAVGWGTPQIAWSLAGAWPEETAKGLGVVLLLFAGRTWWNRPWHGLVAGVLIGLGFEAFENALYAISLAPAHASSDMAGVVEIWLFRLVAGPLLHALCTGLVGYAIGTALLRSNLAVRQRAGWVVGGWAAGFAVHALWNLAPGWEADSPAASLVRLALVWTGGAAVLVIAVIRSSREARAAADAGLYPVVTIYRKITEPVAVPWMPGYPASGPGLTGPVMTGPGMVGPGMLPSQLPPQVPPQLPSGHLPGYPGTTAPDDPARPSRWTSGTS
;
A
#
# COMPACT_ATOMS: atom_id res chain seq x y z
N MET A 1 -6.96 -20.68 20.66
CA MET A 1 -6.55 -21.82 19.82
C MET A 1 -6.73 -21.40 18.36
N THR A 2 -5.64 -21.05 17.66
CA THR A 2 -5.67 -20.77 16.21
C THR A 2 -5.64 -22.11 15.47
N VAL A 3 -6.76 -22.46 14.83
CA VAL A 3 -6.79 -23.57 13.87
C VAL A 3 -5.91 -23.16 12.68
N PRO A 4 -5.04 -24.04 12.17
CA PRO A 4 -4.26 -23.74 10.98
C PRO A 4 -5.24 -23.46 9.84
N ALA A 5 -5.20 -22.25 9.27
CA ALA A 5 -5.88 -22.02 8.00
C ALA A 5 -5.20 -22.94 6.98
N SER A 6 -5.94 -23.92 6.48
CA SER A 6 -5.52 -24.82 5.42
C SER A 6 -5.02 -23.99 4.22
N GLY A 7 -3.78 -24.23 3.79
CA GLY A 7 -3.29 -23.56 2.59
C GLY A 7 -1.88 -23.87 2.13
N THR A 8 -0.93 -24.18 3.01
CA THR A 8 0.40 -24.65 2.58
C THR A 8 0.96 -25.70 3.55
N PRO A 9 1.26 -26.92 3.09
CA PRO A 9 1.95 -27.90 3.92
C PRO A 9 3.27 -27.29 4.44
N GLY A 10 3.41 -27.18 5.76
CA GLY A 10 4.68 -26.80 6.41
C GLY A 10 4.91 -25.31 6.72
N TRP A 11 3.90 -24.43 6.69
CA TRP A 11 4.06 -23.03 7.13
C TRP A 11 2.96 -22.56 8.10
N GLU A 12 3.38 -21.83 9.14
CA GLU A 12 2.55 -21.10 10.10
C GLU A 12 2.61 -19.60 9.78
N ILE A 13 1.45 -18.97 9.60
CA ILE A 13 1.33 -17.54 9.28
C ILE A 13 0.54 -16.85 10.39
N THR A 14 1.20 -15.94 11.11
CA THR A 14 0.61 -15.31 12.29
C THR A 14 0.84 -13.80 12.23
N SER A 15 -0.25 -13.02 12.22
CA SER A 15 -0.17 -11.58 12.48
C SER A 15 0.07 -11.38 13.98
N VAL A 16 0.92 -10.43 14.37
CA VAL A 16 1.22 -10.08 15.77
C VAL A 16 1.45 -8.57 15.92
N PRO A 17 1.22 -7.97 17.10
CA PRO A 17 1.66 -6.61 17.35
C PRO A 17 3.17 -6.50 17.18
N ARG A 18 3.65 -5.43 16.56
CA ARG A 18 5.09 -5.21 16.37
C ARG A 18 5.84 -5.18 17.70
N ALA A 19 5.23 -4.61 18.75
CA ALA A 19 5.80 -4.61 20.08
C ALA A 19 6.08 -6.03 20.60
N TRP A 20 5.16 -6.98 20.37
CA TRP A 20 5.35 -8.38 20.72
C TRP A 20 6.46 -9.03 19.88
N HIS A 21 6.51 -8.76 18.58
CA HIS A 21 7.61 -9.24 17.74
C HIS A 21 8.96 -8.71 18.24
N ASP A 22 8.98 -7.47 18.74
CA ASP A 22 10.18 -6.81 19.23
C ASP A 22 10.63 -7.29 20.63
N THR A 23 9.83 -8.07 21.37
CA THR A 23 10.27 -8.68 22.63
C THR A 23 11.22 -9.86 22.45
N TRP A 24 11.29 -10.45 21.26
CA TRP A 24 12.23 -11.53 20.97
C TRP A 24 13.68 -11.02 20.95
N PRO A 25 14.64 -11.78 21.53
CA PRO A 25 16.07 -11.55 21.34
C PRO A 25 16.43 -11.42 19.86
N ARG A 26 17.37 -10.53 19.52
CA ARG A 26 17.68 -10.18 18.10
C ARG A 26 18.09 -11.38 17.25
N ASP A 27 18.77 -12.34 17.86
CA ASP A 27 19.25 -13.59 17.28
C ASP A 27 18.13 -14.62 17.05
N GLN A 28 17.05 -14.56 17.83
CA GLN A 28 15.93 -15.51 17.79
C GLN A 28 14.66 -14.94 17.12
N ARG A 29 14.66 -13.63 16.86
CA ARG A 29 13.54 -12.91 16.28
C ARG A 29 13.25 -13.37 14.85
N PRO A 30 12.00 -13.74 14.52
CA PRO A 30 11.60 -14.03 13.14
C PRO A 30 11.93 -12.85 12.22
N ARG A 31 12.61 -13.09 11.11
CA ARG A 31 12.98 -12.00 10.20
C ARG A 31 11.74 -11.48 9.47
N LEU A 32 11.49 -10.17 9.61
CA LEU A 32 10.54 -9.46 8.77
C LEU A 32 11.24 -9.06 7.47
N GLY A 33 10.66 -9.43 6.34
CA GLY A 33 11.24 -9.19 5.03
C GLY A 33 10.18 -8.94 3.97
N ILE A 34 10.65 -8.37 2.86
CA ILE A 34 9.92 -8.38 1.58
C ILE A 34 9.99 -9.81 1.05
N PHE A 35 8.92 -10.24 0.39
CA PHE A 35 8.89 -11.54 -0.27
C PHE A 35 9.47 -11.47 -1.66
N TRP A 36 10.43 -12.33 -1.98
CA TRP A 36 10.96 -12.46 -3.34
C TRP A 36 10.07 -13.37 -4.18
N ASP A 37 8.83 -12.94 -4.40
CA ASP A 37 7.85 -13.62 -5.23
C ASP A 37 7.62 -12.87 -6.56
N VAL A 38 6.67 -13.37 -7.35
CA VAL A 38 6.31 -12.77 -8.64
C VAL A 38 5.90 -11.30 -8.53
N PHE A 39 5.29 -10.86 -7.42
CA PHE A 39 4.86 -9.47 -7.25
C PHE A 39 6.05 -8.55 -7.01
N THR A 40 6.99 -8.93 -6.15
CA THR A 40 8.21 -8.14 -5.93
C THR A 40 9.11 -8.13 -7.15
N VAL A 41 9.26 -9.27 -7.84
CA VAL A 41 10.05 -9.32 -9.08
C VAL A 41 9.41 -8.46 -10.16
N SER A 42 8.09 -8.51 -10.32
CA SER A 42 7.36 -7.66 -11.27
C SER A 42 7.46 -6.19 -10.90
N LEU A 43 7.32 -5.84 -9.62
CA LEU A 43 7.50 -4.49 -9.10
C LEU A 43 8.89 -3.95 -9.48
N LEU A 44 9.95 -4.70 -9.20
CA LEU A 44 11.32 -4.28 -9.48
C LEU A 44 11.59 -4.16 -10.97
N PHE A 45 11.19 -5.16 -11.77
CA PHE A 45 11.39 -5.16 -13.21
C PHE A 45 10.68 -3.98 -13.88
N LEU A 46 9.40 -3.77 -13.56
CA LEU A 46 8.61 -2.68 -14.12
C LEU A 46 9.12 -1.32 -13.63
N THR A 47 9.43 -1.17 -12.34
CA THR A 47 9.96 0.09 -11.79
C THR A 47 11.29 0.44 -12.44
N LEU A 48 12.20 -0.53 -12.64
CA LEU A 48 13.50 -0.28 -13.27
C LEU A 48 13.35 0.12 -14.74
N GLY A 49 12.51 -0.58 -15.51
CA GLY A 49 12.22 -0.23 -16.90
C GLY A 49 11.58 1.16 -17.03
N CYS A 50 10.62 1.48 -16.15
CA CYS A 50 10.00 2.79 -16.12
C CYS A 50 10.98 3.88 -15.64
N ALA A 51 11.84 3.61 -14.67
CA ALA A 51 12.84 4.55 -14.19
C ALA A 51 13.84 4.94 -15.29
N LEU A 52 14.22 4.00 -16.16
CA LEU A 52 15.02 4.31 -17.34
C LEU A 52 14.31 5.32 -18.24
N MET A 53 13.03 5.07 -18.56
CA MET A 53 12.24 5.99 -19.40
C MET A 53 12.02 7.36 -18.73
N THR A 54 11.72 7.39 -17.44
CA THR A 54 11.67 8.62 -16.62
C THR A 54 12.99 9.38 -16.70
N GLY A 55 14.13 8.69 -16.61
CA GLY A 55 15.45 9.29 -16.76
C GLY A 55 15.67 9.91 -18.14
N LEU A 56 15.23 9.24 -19.22
CA LEU A 56 15.29 9.79 -20.57
C LEU A 56 14.42 11.03 -20.73
N ILE A 57 13.22 11.06 -20.12
CA ILE A 57 12.35 12.26 -20.10
C ILE A 57 13.07 13.42 -19.41
N VAL A 58 13.70 13.18 -18.26
CA VAL A 58 14.47 14.20 -17.53
C VAL A 58 15.65 14.71 -18.36
N VAL A 59 16.37 13.82 -19.04
CA VAL A 59 17.45 14.20 -19.96
C VAL A 59 16.92 15.07 -21.11
N GLY A 60 15.76 14.72 -21.68
CA GLY A 60 15.07 15.54 -22.68
C GLY A 60 14.80 16.96 -22.17
N GLY A 61 14.24 17.08 -20.96
CA GLY A 61 14.05 18.36 -20.28
C GLY A 61 15.36 19.17 -20.14
N ALA A 62 16.45 18.49 -19.78
CA ALA A 62 17.76 19.13 -19.62
C ALA A 62 18.34 19.64 -20.95
N PHE A 63 17.93 19.09 -22.10
CA PHE A 63 18.25 19.67 -23.42
C PHE A 63 17.31 20.81 -23.80
N PHE A 64 16.01 20.66 -23.50
CA PHE A 64 15.01 21.68 -23.73
C PHE A 64 13.92 21.60 -22.64
N PRO A 65 13.73 22.65 -21.84
CA PRO A 65 14.21 24.02 -21.99
C PRO A 65 15.65 24.27 -21.51
N GLY A 66 16.29 23.29 -20.87
CA GLY A 66 17.65 23.41 -20.35
C GLY A 66 17.79 22.88 -18.93
N PRO A 67 19.02 22.68 -18.45
CA PRO A 67 19.28 22.02 -17.17
C PRO A 67 18.74 22.82 -15.97
N GLY A 68 18.83 24.15 -16.02
CA GLY A 68 18.38 25.04 -14.93
C GLY A 68 16.90 24.87 -14.59
N PRO A 69 15.98 25.16 -15.54
CA PRO A 69 14.54 25.00 -15.30
C PRO A 69 14.15 23.56 -14.95
N THR A 70 14.76 22.56 -15.59
CA THR A 70 14.49 21.14 -15.29
C THR A 70 14.87 20.77 -13.87
N PHE A 71 16.09 21.09 -13.42
CA PHE A 71 16.50 20.76 -12.06
C PHE A 71 15.78 21.60 -11.01
N LEU A 72 15.38 22.84 -11.33
CA LEU A 72 14.50 23.62 -10.46
C LEU A 72 13.14 22.95 -10.28
N ALA A 73 12.50 22.54 -11.39
CA ALA A 73 11.19 21.89 -11.35
C ALA A 73 11.23 20.57 -10.55
N LEU A 74 12.25 19.74 -10.79
CA LEU A 74 12.45 18.49 -10.04
C LEU A 74 12.78 18.75 -8.57
N GLY A 75 13.61 19.77 -8.29
CA GLY A 75 13.98 20.17 -6.93
C GLY A 75 12.77 20.60 -6.10
N ILE A 76 11.88 21.41 -6.67
CA ILE A 76 10.60 21.79 -6.04
C ILE A 76 9.77 20.54 -5.77
N GLY A 77 9.68 19.61 -6.74
CA GLY A 77 8.98 18.34 -6.57
C GLY A 77 9.52 17.48 -5.43
N VAL A 78 10.84 17.38 -5.28
CA VAL A 78 11.47 16.65 -4.16
C VAL A 78 11.10 17.30 -2.82
N VAL A 79 11.22 18.63 -2.71
CA VAL A 79 10.84 19.35 -1.48
C VAL A 79 9.36 19.14 -1.15
N PHE A 80 8.49 19.24 -2.15
CA PHE A 80 7.07 18.99 -2.02
C PHE A 80 6.78 17.58 -1.47
N VAL A 81 7.35 16.53 -2.07
CA VAL A 81 7.20 15.15 -1.60
C VAL A 81 7.68 15.00 -0.17
N LEU A 82 8.87 15.54 0.16
CA LEU A 82 9.44 15.43 1.50
C LEU A 82 8.56 16.09 2.56
N VAL A 83 8.03 17.28 2.28
CA VAL A 83 7.13 18.00 3.20
C VAL A 83 5.83 17.24 3.40
N ILE A 84 5.15 16.85 2.31
CA ILE A 84 3.86 16.18 2.40
C ILE A 84 4.00 14.79 3.03
N TRP A 85 5.02 14.03 2.64
CA TRP A 85 5.29 12.72 3.25
C TRP A 85 5.65 12.87 4.73
N PHE A 86 6.45 13.86 5.11
CA PHE A 86 6.73 14.15 6.51
C PHE A 86 5.44 14.38 7.31
N LEU A 87 4.53 15.23 6.81
CA LEU A 87 3.24 15.50 7.46
C LEU A 87 2.38 14.22 7.54
N PHE A 88 2.26 13.49 6.43
CA PHE A 88 1.48 12.25 6.36
C PHE A 88 2.04 11.14 7.27
N SER A 89 3.36 11.09 7.43
CA SER A 89 4.03 10.11 8.30
C SER A 89 3.69 10.26 9.78
N ARG A 90 3.14 11.42 10.19
CA ARG A 90 2.65 11.66 11.56
C ARG A 90 1.27 11.06 11.80
N SER A 91 0.56 10.66 10.75
CA SER A 91 -0.74 10.00 10.88
C SER A 91 -0.62 8.64 11.58
N ILE A 92 -1.67 8.25 12.31
CA ILE A 92 -1.73 6.92 12.90
C ILE A 92 -1.71 5.83 11.82
N LEU A 93 -2.27 6.10 10.65
CA LEU A 93 -2.36 5.14 9.53
C LEU A 93 -0.99 4.72 9.00
N TYR A 94 0.01 5.62 9.07
CA TYR A 94 1.36 5.36 8.60
C TYR A 94 2.18 4.52 9.61
N ARG A 95 1.76 4.41 10.88
CA ARG A 95 2.56 3.75 11.92
C ARG A 95 2.88 2.30 11.53
N GLY A 96 4.15 1.93 11.70
CA GLY A 96 4.63 0.60 11.34
C GLY A 96 4.99 0.42 9.86
N THR A 97 4.72 1.40 9.00
CA THR A 97 5.18 1.38 7.60
C THR A 97 6.70 1.54 7.54
N PRO A 98 7.45 0.59 6.96
CA PRO A 98 8.87 0.75 6.71
C PRO A 98 9.14 1.86 5.69
N VAL A 99 10.21 2.63 5.92
CA VAL A 99 10.60 3.74 5.02
C VAL A 99 10.85 3.28 3.58
N HIS A 100 11.42 2.09 3.39
CA HIS A 100 11.70 1.56 2.05
C HIS A 100 10.44 1.21 1.25
N LEU A 101 9.34 0.79 1.91
CA LEU A 101 8.06 0.58 1.22
C LEU A 101 7.40 1.91 0.85
N ALA A 102 7.52 2.92 1.72
CA ALA A 102 7.05 4.25 1.41
C ALA A 102 7.86 4.90 0.26
N LEU A 103 9.19 4.72 0.25
CA LEU A 103 10.03 5.10 -0.89
C LEU A 103 9.62 4.37 -2.16
N ALA A 104 9.39 3.06 -2.11
CA ALA A 104 8.96 2.28 -3.26
C ALA A 104 7.60 2.74 -3.80
N ALA A 105 6.67 3.16 -2.92
CA ALA A 105 5.40 3.75 -3.33
C ALA A 105 5.58 5.09 -4.06
N VAL A 106 6.35 6.02 -3.49
CA VAL A 106 6.67 7.29 -4.14
C VAL A 106 7.39 7.07 -5.47
N LEU A 107 8.38 6.18 -5.51
CA LEU A 107 9.12 5.85 -6.73
C LEU A 107 8.23 5.23 -7.80
N TRP A 108 7.29 4.36 -7.42
CA TRP A 108 6.31 3.85 -8.36
C TRP A 108 5.49 4.98 -8.97
N GLY A 109 5.03 5.94 -8.15
CA GLY A 109 4.33 7.14 -8.62
C GLY A 109 5.11 7.93 -9.66
N VAL A 110 6.37 8.28 -9.34
CA VAL A 110 7.28 9.03 -10.22
C VAL A 110 7.60 8.28 -11.53
N THR A 111 7.66 6.95 -11.46
CA THR A 111 8.10 6.11 -12.60
C THR A 111 6.94 5.35 -13.22
N GLY A 112 6.59 4.17 -12.71
CA GLY A 112 5.56 3.29 -13.25
C GLY A 112 4.20 3.97 -13.43
N GLY A 113 3.78 4.82 -12.50
CA GLY A 113 2.55 5.59 -12.62
C GLY A 113 2.57 6.49 -13.85
N VAL A 114 3.58 7.37 -13.98
CA VAL A 114 3.70 8.33 -15.08
C VAL A 114 4.00 7.64 -16.41
N VAL A 115 4.97 6.74 -16.43
CA VAL A 115 5.44 6.10 -17.65
C VAL A 115 4.38 5.14 -18.18
N LEU A 116 3.81 4.23 -17.38
CA LEU A 116 2.80 3.32 -17.90
C LEU A 116 1.50 4.07 -18.24
N GLY A 117 1.13 5.08 -17.45
CA GLY A 117 0.02 5.98 -17.78
C GLY A 117 0.22 6.67 -19.13
N GLY A 118 1.38 7.29 -19.33
CA GLY A 118 1.75 7.97 -20.58
C GLY A 118 1.90 7.03 -21.78
N PHE A 119 2.49 5.83 -21.60
CA PHE A 119 2.65 4.85 -22.69
C PHE A 119 1.31 4.29 -23.17
N THR A 120 0.34 4.17 -22.28
CA THR A 120 -1.01 3.70 -22.62
C THR A 120 -1.95 4.84 -23.01
N SER A 121 -1.53 6.09 -22.77
CA SER A 121 -2.13 7.26 -23.39
C SER A 121 -1.86 7.20 -24.90
N SER A 122 -2.90 7.31 -25.73
CA SER A 122 -2.74 7.33 -27.18
C SER A 122 -3.67 8.36 -27.81
N ASN A 123 -3.21 8.97 -28.91
CA ASN A 123 -4.04 9.87 -29.71
C ASN A 123 -5.32 9.18 -30.20
N HIS A 124 -5.26 7.87 -30.49
CA HIS A 124 -6.44 7.10 -30.88
C HIS A 124 -7.52 7.08 -29.79
N ILE A 125 -7.15 7.00 -28.50
CA ILE A 125 -8.12 7.07 -27.40
C ILE A 125 -8.75 8.47 -27.32
N SER A 126 -7.96 9.53 -27.52
CA SER A 126 -8.48 10.90 -27.63
C SER A 126 -9.43 11.06 -28.83
N GLU A 127 -9.08 10.48 -29.97
CA GLU A 127 -9.87 10.53 -31.21
C GLU A 127 -11.21 9.80 -31.08
N LEU A 128 -11.31 8.75 -30.25
CA LEU A 128 -12.59 8.11 -29.93
C LEU A 128 -13.57 9.09 -29.28
N ALA A 129 -13.10 9.93 -28.35
CA ALA A 129 -13.94 10.94 -27.71
C ALA A 129 -14.48 11.96 -28.73
N VAL A 130 -13.64 12.36 -29.68
CA VAL A 130 -14.02 13.25 -30.79
C VAL A 130 -15.03 12.56 -31.70
N GLY A 131 -14.79 11.30 -32.08
CA GLY A 131 -15.69 10.50 -32.92
C GLY A 131 -17.06 10.24 -32.30
N TRP A 132 -17.15 10.19 -30.97
CA TRP A 132 -18.42 10.12 -30.23
C TRP A 132 -19.15 11.46 -30.08
N GLY A 133 -18.61 12.56 -30.62
CA GLY A 133 -19.18 13.89 -30.45
C GLY A 133 -19.01 14.45 -29.03
N THR A 134 -18.01 13.95 -28.30
CA THR A 134 -17.70 14.36 -26.92
C THR A 134 -16.24 14.75 -26.73
N PRO A 135 -15.68 15.69 -27.51
CA PRO A 135 -14.25 16.05 -27.44
C PRO A 135 -13.80 16.49 -26.04
N GLN A 136 -14.71 17.00 -25.22
CA GLN A 136 -14.47 17.40 -23.83
C GLN A 136 -13.97 16.27 -22.92
N ILE A 137 -14.22 15.00 -23.24
CA ILE A 137 -13.76 13.86 -22.44
C ILE A 137 -12.43 13.28 -22.93
N ALA A 138 -11.82 13.84 -23.99
CA ALA A 138 -10.62 13.28 -24.61
C ALA A 138 -9.47 13.12 -23.62
N TRP A 139 -9.17 14.17 -22.84
CA TRP A 139 -8.12 14.13 -21.81
C TRP A 139 -8.46 13.20 -20.63
N SER A 140 -9.75 13.01 -20.36
CA SER A 140 -10.21 12.05 -19.34
C SER A 140 -9.98 10.61 -19.80
N LEU A 141 -10.27 10.30 -21.08
CA LEU A 141 -10.04 8.96 -21.62
C LEU A 141 -8.55 8.69 -21.87
N ALA A 142 -7.83 9.65 -22.41
CA ALA A 142 -6.44 9.46 -22.80
C ALA A 142 -5.46 9.60 -21.64
N GLY A 143 -5.73 10.44 -20.63
CA GLY A 143 -4.85 10.64 -19.47
C GLY A 143 -5.37 9.96 -18.20
N ALA A 144 -6.57 10.32 -17.74
CA ALA A 144 -7.05 9.87 -16.43
C ALA A 144 -7.27 8.34 -16.35
N TRP A 145 -7.83 7.73 -17.40
CA TRP A 145 -8.07 6.28 -17.44
C TRP A 145 -6.78 5.45 -17.30
N PRO A 146 -5.75 5.65 -18.16
CA PRO A 146 -4.54 4.86 -18.06
C PRO A 146 -3.74 5.17 -16.80
N GLU A 147 -3.69 6.44 -16.38
CA GLU A 147 -2.93 6.85 -15.21
C GLU A 147 -3.47 6.27 -13.90
N GLU A 148 -4.77 6.34 -13.64
CA GLU A 148 -5.33 5.76 -12.41
C GLU A 148 -5.20 4.23 -12.39
N THR A 149 -5.21 3.60 -13.56
CA THR A 149 -4.96 2.17 -13.71
C THR A 149 -3.50 1.83 -13.38
N ALA A 150 -2.53 2.58 -13.90
CA ALA A 150 -1.10 2.39 -13.62
C ALA A 150 -0.76 2.63 -12.13
N LYS A 151 -1.37 3.65 -11.50
CA LYS A 151 -1.21 3.92 -10.06
C LYS A 151 -1.85 2.81 -9.22
N GLY A 152 -3.04 2.33 -9.60
CA GLY A 152 -3.73 1.22 -8.96
C GLY A 152 -2.94 -0.10 -9.00
N LEU A 153 -2.28 -0.40 -10.14
CA LEU A 153 -1.37 -1.54 -10.26
C LEU A 153 -0.23 -1.46 -9.23
N GLY A 154 0.36 -0.28 -9.03
CA GLY A 154 1.37 -0.05 -8.01
C GLY A 154 0.90 -0.40 -6.60
N VAL A 155 -0.33 0.00 -6.25
CA VAL A 155 -0.93 -0.35 -4.95
C VAL A 155 -0.96 -1.86 -4.78
N VAL A 156 -1.44 -2.59 -5.78
CA VAL A 156 -1.53 -4.07 -5.73
C VAL A 156 -0.14 -4.67 -5.52
N LEU A 157 0.82 -4.32 -6.38
CA LEU A 157 2.18 -4.86 -6.33
C LEU A 157 2.85 -4.61 -4.98
N LEU A 158 2.75 -3.38 -4.46
CA LEU A 158 3.38 -3.02 -3.19
C LEU A 158 2.69 -3.63 -1.98
N LEU A 159 1.35 -3.77 -1.97
CA LEU A 159 0.64 -4.49 -0.90
C LEU A 159 1.07 -5.95 -0.83
N PHE A 160 1.28 -6.61 -1.98
CA PHE A 160 1.78 -7.98 -2.01
C PHE A 160 3.27 -8.09 -1.65
N ALA A 161 4.12 -7.21 -2.16
CA ALA A 161 5.55 -7.19 -1.82
C ALA A 161 5.77 -6.91 -0.33
N GLY A 162 5.00 -5.96 0.22
CA GLY A 162 5.08 -5.46 1.59
C GLY A 162 4.14 -6.15 2.59
N ARG A 163 3.49 -7.27 2.25
CA ARG A 163 2.44 -7.92 3.07
C ARG A 163 2.82 -8.30 4.50
N THR A 164 4.11 -8.34 4.81
CA THR A 164 4.64 -8.44 6.18
C THR A 164 4.21 -7.25 7.05
N TRP A 165 4.20 -6.03 6.49
CA TRP A 165 3.87 -4.80 7.19
C TRP A 165 2.52 -4.22 6.74
N TRP A 166 2.19 -4.36 5.46
CA TRP A 166 0.98 -3.83 4.86
C TRP A 166 -0.18 -4.84 4.88
N ASN A 167 -0.63 -5.15 6.09
CA ASN A 167 -1.61 -6.21 6.38
C ASN A 167 -2.93 -5.69 6.98
N ARG A 168 -3.30 -4.43 6.72
CA ARG A 168 -4.56 -3.81 7.18
C ARG A 168 -5.22 -3.06 6.02
N PRO A 169 -6.57 -2.98 5.97
CA PRO A 169 -7.27 -2.32 4.86
C PRO A 169 -6.77 -0.91 4.54
N TRP A 170 -6.48 -0.11 5.57
CA TRP A 170 -5.98 1.26 5.41
C TRP A 170 -4.54 1.36 4.90
N HIS A 171 -3.75 0.28 4.91
CA HIS A 171 -2.44 0.30 4.27
C HIS A 171 -2.54 0.45 2.75
N GLY A 172 -3.67 0.04 2.14
CA GLY A 172 -3.96 0.37 0.74
C GLY A 172 -4.13 1.87 0.51
N LEU A 173 -4.79 2.58 1.45
CA LEU A 173 -4.88 4.05 1.42
C LEU A 173 -3.49 4.68 1.55
N VAL A 174 -2.67 4.21 2.50
CA VAL A 174 -1.29 4.69 2.70
C VAL A 174 -0.47 4.53 1.42
N ALA A 175 -0.50 3.34 0.81
CA ALA A 175 0.19 3.08 -0.46
C ALA A 175 -0.32 4.01 -1.57
N GLY A 176 -1.64 4.15 -1.70
CA GLY A 176 -2.26 4.97 -2.73
C GLY A 176 -1.92 6.46 -2.62
N VAL A 177 -1.96 7.03 -1.41
CA VAL A 177 -1.58 8.43 -1.17
C VAL A 177 -0.11 8.67 -1.52
N LEU A 178 0.79 7.75 -1.17
CA LEU A 178 2.23 7.90 -1.45
C LEU A 178 2.55 7.74 -2.95
N ILE A 179 1.88 6.81 -3.64
CA ILE A 179 1.99 6.66 -5.10
C ILE A 179 1.48 7.93 -5.79
N GLY A 180 0.28 8.38 -5.43
CA GLY A 180 -0.28 9.60 -6.01
C GLY A 180 0.56 10.84 -5.72
N LEU A 181 1.19 10.93 -4.54
CA LEU A 181 2.12 12.01 -4.19
C LEU A 181 3.37 12.02 -5.10
N GLY A 182 3.96 10.85 -5.34
CA GLY A 182 5.11 10.73 -6.25
C GLY A 182 4.74 11.05 -7.69
N PHE A 183 3.58 10.57 -8.14
CA PHE A 183 3.06 10.88 -9.47
C PHE A 183 2.84 12.39 -9.64
N GLU A 184 2.14 13.01 -8.69
CA GLU A 184 1.84 14.45 -8.71
C GLU A 184 3.10 15.31 -8.75
N ALA A 185 4.11 14.95 -7.95
CA ALA A 185 5.36 15.69 -7.94
C ALA A 185 6.07 15.66 -9.29
N PHE A 186 6.09 14.50 -9.95
CA PHE A 186 6.75 14.38 -11.25
C PHE A 186 5.90 15.01 -12.36
N GLU A 187 4.58 14.82 -12.36
CA GLU A 187 3.70 15.44 -13.34
C GLU A 187 3.74 16.97 -13.25
N ASN A 188 3.68 17.54 -12.03
CA ASN A 188 3.84 18.98 -11.83
C ASN A 188 5.19 19.48 -12.37
N ALA A 189 6.26 18.71 -12.19
CA ALA A 189 7.56 19.03 -12.79
C ALA A 189 7.51 18.99 -14.32
N LEU A 190 6.85 18.00 -14.93
CA LEU A 190 6.69 17.89 -16.39
C LEU A 190 5.90 19.07 -16.96
N TYR A 191 4.81 19.48 -16.31
CA TYR A 191 4.08 20.69 -16.70
C TYR A 191 4.96 21.93 -16.59
N ALA A 192 5.68 22.10 -15.47
CA ALA A 192 6.58 23.22 -15.27
C ALA A 192 7.69 23.27 -16.32
N ILE A 193 8.30 22.14 -16.64
CA ILE A 193 9.33 22.00 -17.68
C ILE A 193 8.77 22.35 -19.06
N SER A 194 7.59 21.82 -19.40
CA SER A 194 7.01 21.93 -20.74
C SER A 194 6.46 23.32 -21.03
N LEU A 195 5.91 24.00 -20.01
CA LEU A 195 5.26 25.29 -20.17
C LEU A 195 6.16 26.48 -19.75
N ALA A 196 7.28 26.24 -19.08
CA ALA A 196 8.23 27.29 -18.71
C ALA A 196 8.67 28.20 -19.87
N PRO A 197 8.96 27.70 -21.08
CA PRO A 197 9.35 28.53 -22.23
C PRO A 197 8.29 29.53 -22.70
N ALA A 198 7.02 29.33 -22.32
CA ALA A 198 5.95 30.25 -22.65
C ALA A 198 5.96 31.51 -21.76
N HIS A 199 6.75 31.52 -20.68
CA HIS A 199 6.84 32.65 -19.78
C HIS A 199 7.65 33.80 -20.41
N ALA A 200 7.08 35.00 -20.42
CA ALA A 200 7.58 36.12 -21.23
C ALA A 200 8.99 36.63 -20.86
N SER A 201 9.46 36.38 -19.63
CA SER A 201 10.73 36.93 -19.13
C SER A 201 11.82 35.91 -18.82
N SER A 202 11.46 34.69 -18.44
CA SER A 202 12.42 33.67 -17.99
C SER A 202 11.73 32.33 -17.78
N ASP A 203 12.34 31.27 -18.30
CA ASP A 203 11.93 29.88 -18.06
C ASP A 203 11.96 29.52 -16.57
N MET A 204 12.91 30.06 -15.81
CA MET A 204 13.01 29.82 -14.36
C MET A 204 11.81 30.41 -13.61
N ALA A 205 11.38 31.61 -14.01
CA ALA A 205 10.17 32.23 -13.46
C ALA A 205 8.92 31.45 -13.89
N GLY A 206 8.87 30.99 -15.15
CA GLY A 206 7.81 30.12 -15.66
C GLY A 206 7.66 28.85 -14.83
N VAL A 207 8.77 28.16 -14.51
CA VAL A 207 8.76 26.97 -13.64
C VAL A 207 8.08 27.27 -12.31
N VAL A 208 8.48 28.36 -11.63
CA VAL A 208 7.92 28.74 -10.33
C VAL A 208 6.44 29.07 -10.44
N GLU A 209 6.03 29.84 -11.45
CA GLU A 209 4.64 30.21 -11.67
C GLU A 209 3.75 28.99 -11.90
N ILE A 210 4.17 28.06 -12.77
CA ILE A 210 3.40 26.84 -13.07
C ILE A 210 3.30 25.96 -11.83
N TRP A 211 4.39 25.80 -11.06
CA TRP A 211 4.35 25.07 -9.80
C TRP A 211 3.37 25.69 -8.80
N LEU A 212 3.42 27.01 -8.60
CA LEU A 212 2.52 27.72 -7.69
C LEU A 212 1.07 27.58 -8.14
N PHE A 213 0.80 27.74 -9.43
CA PHE A 213 -0.54 27.55 -9.99
C PHE A 213 -1.06 26.14 -9.70
N ARG A 214 -0.26 25.11 -9.97
CA ARG A 214 -0.67 23.71 -9.77
C ARG A 214 -0.84 23.35 -8.28
N LEU A 215 -0.02 23.91 -7.40
CA LEU A 215 -0.15 23.74 -5.95
C LEU A 215 -1.46 24.35 -5.42
N VAL A 216 -1.92 25.47 -5.97
CA VAL A 216 -3.14 26.15 -5.51
C VAL A 216 -4.40 25.59 -6.19
N ALA A 217 -4.33 25.32 -7.50
CA ALA A 217 -5.49 24.91 -8.27
C ALA A 217 -6.02 23.55 -7.80
N GLY A 218 -5.16 22.53 -7.74
CA GLY A 218 -5.55 21.15 -7.44
C GLY A 218 -4.59 20.46 -6.48
N PRO A 219 -4.43 20.95 -5.24
CA PRO A 219 -3.47 20.40 -4.29
C PRO A 219 -3.77 18.93 -4.01
N LEU A 220 -2.77 18.06 -4.11
CA LEU A 220 -2.88 16.65 -3.75
C LEU A 220 -3.94 15.89 -4.56
N LEU A 221 -4.27 16.34 -5.78
CA LEU A 221 -5.30 15.72 -6.61
C LEU A 221 -4.98 14.24 -6.92
N HIS A 222 -3.74 13.90 -7.27
CA HIS A 222 -3.43 12.49 -7.59
C HIS A 222 -3.27 11.65 -6.33
N ALA A 223 -2.68 12.24 -5.27
CA ALA A 223 -2.68 11.61 -3.94
C ALA A 223 -4.11 11.31 -3.47
N LEU A 224 -5.05 12.17 -3.83
CA LEU A 224 -6.46 12.00 -3.57
C LEU A 224 -7.06 10.84 -4.38
N CYS A 225 -6.99 10.90 -5.71
CA CYS A 225 -7.56 9.90 -6.60
C CYS A 225 -7.01 8.51 -6.28
N THR A 226 -5.69 8.37 -6.21
CA THR A 226 -5.04 7.10 -5.92
C THR A 226 -5.24 6.67 -4.47
N GLY A 227 -5.41 7.60 -3.52
CA GLY A 227 -5.80 7.28 -2.15
C GLY A 227 -7.16 6.58 -2.07
N LEU A 228 -8.14 6.98 -2.89
CA LEU A 228 -9.44 6.31 -3.00
C LEU A 228 -9.32 4.92 -3.62
N VAL A 229 -8.60 4.81 -4.74
CA VAL A 229 -8.31 3.53 -5.40
C VAL A 229 -7.62 2.58 -4.42
N GLY A 230 -6.61 3.08 -3.71
CA GLY A 230 -5.83 2.31 -2.76
C GLY A 230 -6.63 1.86 -1.54
N TYR A 231 -7.48 2.73 -0.99
CA TYR A 231 -8.41 2.36 0.10
C TYR A 231 -9.33 1.20 -0.30
N ALA A 232 -9.84 1.24 -1.53
CA ALA A 232 -10.74 0.22 -2.03
C ALA A 232 -10.01 -1.11 -2.31
N ILE A 233 -8.83 -1.08 -2.92
CA ILE A 233 -7.97 -2.26 -3.11
C ILE A 233 -7.60 -2.87 -1.75
N GLY A 234 -7.15 -2.06 -0.80
CA GLY A 234 -6.82 -2.52 0.55
C GLY A 234 -8.02 -3.16 1.26
N THR A 235 -9.21 -2.58 1.11
CA THR A 235 -10.45 -3.15 1.63
C THR A 235 -10.79 -4.49 0.96
N ALA A 236 -10.71 -4.54 -0.37
CA ALA A 236 -11.01 -5.74 -1.16
C ALA A 236 -10.05 -6.90 -0.88
N LEU A 237 -8.78 -6.61 -0.56
CA LEU A 237 -7.77 -7.63 -0.28
C LEU A 237 -7.76 -8.07 1.19
N LEU A 238 -7.84 -7.12 2.14
CA LEU A 238 -7.45 -7.36 3.53
C LEU A 238 -8.63 -7.45 4.51
N ARG A 239 -9.87 -7.20 4.06
CA ARG A 239 -11.07 -7.40 4.87
C ARG A 239 -11.54 -8.87 4.75
N SER A 240 -11.77 -9.54 5.88
CA SER A 240 -12.05 -11.00 5.91
C SER A 240 -13.47 -11.37 5.45
N ASN A 241 -14.47 -10.51 5.69
CA ASN A 241 -15.89 -10.86 5.52
C ASN A 241 -16.50 -10.35 4.21
N LEU A 242 -15.72 -10.35 3.14
CA LEU A 242 -16.21 -9.95 1.82
C LEU A 242 -16.32 -11.16 0.91
N ALA A 243 -17.54 -11.39 0.39
CA ALA A 243 -17.78 -12.30 -0.71
C ALA A 243 -17.05 -11.82 -1.97
N VAL A 244 -16.75 -12.73 -2.91
CA VAL A 244 -16.03 -12.40 -4.15
C VAL A 244 -16.68 -11.24 -4.92
N ARG A 245 -18.02 -11.24 -5.03
CA ARG A 245 -18.77 -10.15 -5.69
C ARG A 245 -18.58 -8.80 -4.99
N GLN A 246 -18.49 -8.79 -3.65
CA GLN A 246 -18.25 -7.56 -2.89
C GLN A 246 -16.81 -7.07 -3.07
N ARG A 247 -15.83 -7.98 -3.12
CA ARG A 247 -14.43 -7.64 -3.41
C ARG A 247 -14.29 -7.00 -4.81
N ALA A 248 -14.92 -7.62 -5.81
CA ALA A 248 -14.97 -7.05 -7.16
C ALA A 248 -15.65 -5.67 -7.17
N GLY A 249 -16.76 -5.51 -6.44
CA GLY A 249 -17.44 -4.22 -6.29
C GLY A 249 -16.56 -3.14 -5.66
N TRP A 250 -15.75 -3.48 -4.66
CA TRP A 250 -14.77 -2.55 -4.09
C TRP A 250 -13.70 -2.16 -5.11
N VAL A 251 -13.10 -3.12 -5.81
CA VAL A 251 -12.04 -2.83 -6.80
C VAL A 251 -12.58 -1.94 -7.92
N VAL A 252 -13.70 -2.34 -8.54
CA VAL A 252 -14.30 -1.59 -9.65
C VAL A 252 -14.83 -0.24 -9.18
N GLY A 253 -15.56 -0.20 -8.07
CA GLY A 253 -16.14 1.04 -7.54
C GLY A 253 -15.08 2.04 -7.05
N GLY A 254 -14.01 1.54 -6.42
CA GLY A 254 -12.89 2.38 -5.97
C GLY A 254 -12.06 2.93 -7.12
N TRP A 255 -11.75 2.09 -8.12
CA TRP A 255 -11.13 2.54 -9.35
C TRP A 255 -12.00 3.58 -10.05
N ALA A 256 -13.31 3.32 -10.19
CA ALA A 256 -14.25 4.25 -10.81
C ALA A 256 -14.39 5.56 -10.02
N ALA A 257 -14.29 5.54 -8.68
CA ALA A 257 -14.32 6.76 -7.88
C ALA A 257 -13.06 7.62 -8.10
N GLY A 258 -11.86 7.02 -8.08
CA GLY A 258 -10.61 7.73 -8.39
C GLY A 258 -10.59 8.26 -9.82
N PHE A 259 -10.97 7.41 -10.79
CA PHE A 259 -11.10 7.78 -12.18
C PHE A 259 -12.14 8.90 -12.37
N ALA A 260 -13.30 8.85 -11.73
CA ALA A 260 -14.33 9.88 -11.89
C ALA A 260 -13.84 11.25 -11.41
N VAL A 261 -13.19 11.33 -10.25
CA VAL A 261 -12.64 12.61 -9.77
C VAL A 261 -11.62 13.17 -10.77
N HIS A 262 -10.70 12.32 -11.24
CA HIS A 262 -9.68 12.73 -12.21
C HIS A 262 -10.27 13.07 -13.59
N ALA A 263 -11.20 12.27 -14.08
CA ALA A 263 -11.89 12.50 -15.35
C ALA A 263 -12.67 13.81 -15.32
N LEU A 264 -13.40 14.09 -14.24
CA LEU A 264 -14.14 15.33 -14.05
C LEU A 264 -13.21 16.55 -13.91
N TRP A 265 -12.04 16.37 -13.31
CA TRP A 265 -10.99 17.39 -13.29
C TRP A 265 -10.53 17.72 -14.71
N ASN A 266 -10.35 16.70 -15.55
CA ASN A 266 -9.94 16.83 -16.95
C ASN A 266 -11.05 17.31 -17.90
N LEU A 267 -12.29 17.52 -17.45
CA LEU A 267 -13.33 18.17 -18.25
C LEU A 267 -13.17 19.69 -18.31
N ALA A 268 -12.31 20.26 -17.47
CA ALA A 268 -12.03 21.69 -17.41
C ALA A 268 -11.44 22.37 -18.68
N PRO A 269 -10.88 21.69 -19.70
CA PRO A 269 -10.30 22.34 -20.89
C PRO A 269 -11.30 23.01 -21.86
N GLY A 270 -12.59 23.10 -21.55
CA GLY A 270 -13.59 23.82 -22.37
C GLY A 270 -13.55 25.35 -22.19
N TRP A 271 -12.37 25.97 -22.18
CA TRP A 271 -12.17 27.42 -21.95
C TRP A 271 -12.88 28.32 -22.97
N GLU A 272 -13.34 27.76 -24.10
CA GLU A 272 -14.05 28.48 -25.15
C GLU A 272 -15.56 28.64 -24.88
N ALA A 273 -16.16 27.83 -23.99
CA ALA A 273 -17.61 27.84 -23.74
C ALA A 273 -18.00 28.35 -22.34
N ASP A 274 -17.11 28.24 -21.35
CA ASP A 274 -17.38 28.62 -19.96
C ASP A 274 -16.57 29.85 -19.52
N SER A 275 -17.18 30.72 -18.70
CA SER A 275 -16.42 31.80 -18.06
C SER A 275 -15.32 31.24 -17.16
N PRO A 276 -14.17 31.93 -16.98
CA PRO A 276 -13.12 31.50 -16.06
C PRO A 276 -13.63 31.19 -14.65
N ALA A 277 -14.62 31.95 -14.16
CA ALA A 277 -15.26 31.73 -12.87
C ALA A 277 -16.00 30.39 -12.81
N ALA A 278 -16.75 30.02 -13.85
CA ALA A 278 -17.46 28.74 -13.91
C ALA A 278 -16.48 27.54 -13.89
N SER A 279 -15.34 27.66 -14.59
CA SER A 279 -14.29 26.64 -14.57
C SER A 279 -13.67 26.47 -13.18
N LEU A 280 -13.37 27.58 -12.48
CA LEU A 280 -12.86 27.52 -11.11
C LEU A 280 -13.87 26.90 -10.13
N VAL A 281 -15.16 27.26 -10.24
CA VAL A 281 -16.22 26.67 -9.42
C VAL A 281 -16.30 25.16 -9.64
N ARG A 282 -16.28 24.70 -10.89
CA ARG A 282 -16.29 23.27 -11.22
C ARG A 282 -15.07 22.53 -10.66
N LEU A 283 -13.86 23.07 -10.85
CA LEU A 283 -12.63 22.49 -10.29
C LEU A 283 -12.71 22.37 -8.77
N ALA A 284 -13.17 23.43 -8.09
CA ALA A 284 -13.36 23.44 -6.65
C ALA A 284 -14.40 22.39 -6.20
N LEU A 285 -15.54 22.26 -6.91
CA LEU A 285 -16.56 21.26 -6.59
C LEU A 285 -16.06 19.83 -6.77
N VAL A 286 -15.35 19.54 -7.85
CA VAL A 286 -14.75 18.22 -8.11
C VAL A 286 -13.74 17.87 -7.03
N TRP A 287 -12.82 18.80 -6.74
CA TRP A 287 -11.79 18.59 -5.74
C TRP A 287 -12.38 18.42 -4.35
N THR A 288 -13.30 19.30 -3.93
CA THR A 288 -13.94 19.22 -2.60
C THR A 288 -14.77 17.95 -2.43
N GLY A 289 -15.50 17.55 -3.48
CA GLY A 289 -16.26 16.29 -3.49
C GLY A 289 -15.34 15.08 -3.31
N GLY A 290 -14.27 14.98 -4.10
CA GLY A 290 -13.26 13.94 -3.96
C GLY A 290 -12.61 13.96 -2.56
N ALA A 291 -12.20 15.15 -2.09
CA ALA A 291 -11.57 15.36 -0.79
C ALA A 291 -12.46 14.91 0.36
N ALA A 292 -13.76 15.22 0.31
CA ALA A 292 -14.71 14.76 1.31
C ALA A 292 -14.74 13.22 1.39
N VAL A 293 -14.78 12.53 0.26
CA VAL A 293 -14.80 11.05 0.23
C VAL A 293 -13.50 10.48 0.80
N LEU A 294 -12.33 11.02 0.43
CA LEU A 294 -11.05 10.56 0.96
C LEU A 294 -10.94 10.84 2.46
N VAL A 295 -11.32 12.03 2.91
CA VAL A 295 -11.32 12.40 4.34
C VAL A 295 -12.21 11.46 5.15
N ILE A 296 -13.39 11.08 4.63
CA ILE A 296 -14.24 10.08 5.27
C ILE A 296 -13.51 8.73 5.38
N ALA A 297 -12.83 8.29 4.32
CA ALA A 297 -12.04 7.05 4.34
C ALA A 297 -10.88 7.13 5.36
N VAL A 298 -10.18 8.26 5.43
CA VAL A 298 -9.11 8.53 6.41
C VAL A 298 -9.65 8.52 7.84
N ILE A 299 -10.79 9.17 8.11
CA ILE A 299 -11.41 9.22 9.43
C ILE A 299 -11.82 7.81 9.88
N ARG A 300 -12.50 7.05 9.02
CA ARG A 300 -12.90 5.66 9.31
C ARG A 300 -11.70 4.78 9.60
N SER A 301 -10.71 4.82 8.70
CA SER A 301 -9.44 4.09 8.87
C SER A 301 -8.73 4.48 10.16
N SER A 302 -8.72 5.77 10.52
CA SER A 302 -8.03 6.25 11.70
C SER A 302 -8.73 5.85 13.00
N ARG A 303 -10.07 5.75 12.98
CA ARG A 303 -10.84 5.20 14.11
C ARG A 303 -10.54 3.72 14.29
N GLU A 304 -10.52 2.94 13.20
CA GLU A 304 -10.15 1.52 13.25
C GLU A 304 -8.70 1.32 13.75
N ALA A 305 -7.75 2.11 13.24
CA ALA A 305 -6.36 2.06 13.67
C ALA A 305 -6.15 2.49 15.13
N ARG A 306 -6.90 3.51 15.62
CA ARG A 306 -6.87 3.92 17.03
C ARG A 306 -7.42 2.84 17.94
N ALA A 307 -8.58 2.27 17.62
CA ALA A 307 -9.14 1.18 18.41
C ALA A 307 -8.18 -0.02 18.51
N ALA A 308 -7.49 -0.35 17.42
CA ALA A 308 -6.46 -1.39 17.43
C ALA A 308 -5.22 -0.98 18.26
N ALA A 309 -4.81 0.28 18.22
CA ALA A 309 -3.69 0.79 19.00
C ALA A 309 -4.00 0.81 20.51
N ASP A 310 -5.21 1.24 20.90
CA ASP A 310 -5.67 1.30 22.28
C ASP A 310 -5.76 -0.11 22.89
N ALA A 311 -6.06 -1.12 22.07
CA ALA A 311 -6.00 -2.54 22.46
C ALA A 311 -4.57 -3.13 22.49
N GLY A 312 -3.53 -2.33 22.22
CA GLY A 312 -2.14 -2.79 22.16
C GLY A 312 -1.84 -3.66 20.94
N LEU A 313 -2.71 -3.67 19.94
CA LEU A 313 -2.64 -4.55 18.78
C LEU A 313 -1.98 -3.92 17.55
N TYR A 314 -1.73 -2.60 17.54
CA TYR A 314 -1.22 -1.88 16.37
C TYR A 314 0.01 -1.02 16.73
N PRO A 315 1.07 -0.94 15.88
CA PRO A 315 1.20 -1.51 14.53
C PRO A 315 1.35 -3.04 14.49
N VAL A 316 0.96 -3.66 13.37
CA VAL A 316 0.93 -5.12 13.18
C VAL A 316 1.96 -5.56 12.16
N VAL A 317 2.60 -6.69 12.41
CA VAL A 317 3.46 -7.39 11.46
C VAL A 317 2.99 -8.83 11.27
N THR A 318 3.17 -9.39 10.07
CA THR A 318 2.85 -10.78 9.75
C THR A 318 4.13 -11.61 9.78
N ILE A 319 4.17 -12.62 10.63
CA ILE A 319 5.28 -13.57 10.74
C ILE A 319 4.94 -14.81 9.93
N TYR A 320 5.92 -15.29 9.17
CA TYR A 320 5.85 -16.51 8.38
C TYR A 320 6.92 -17.46 8.90
N ARG A 321 6.49 -18.58 9.47
CA ARG A 321 7.37 -19.57 10.08
C ARG A 321 7.21 -20.90 9.38
N LYS A 322 8.31 -21.53 8.97
CA LYS A 322 8.26 -22.91 8.47
C LYS A 322 8.06 -23.85 9.65
N ILE A 323 7.00 -24.65 9.63
CA ILE A 323 6.80 -25.72 10.59
C ILE A 323 7.81 -26.80 10.21
N THR A 324 8.82 -26.97 11.06
CA THR A 324 9.72 -28.11 10.96
C THR A 324 9.04 -29.24 11.73
N GLU A 325 8.54 -30.25 11.03
CA GLU A 325 8.17 -31.53 11.67
C GLU A 325 9.37 -31.95 12.54
N PRO A 326 9.16 -32.38 13.81
CA PRO A 326 10.25 -32.98 14.55
C PRO A 326 10.78 -34.13 13.71
N VAL A 327 12.07 -34.08 13.35
CA VAL A 327 12.74 -35.23 12.72
C VAL A 327 12.48 -36.40 13.66
N ALA A 328 11.71 -37.39 13.20
CA ALA A 328 11.57 -38.64 13.92
C ALA A 328 12.99 -39.15 14.11
N VAL A 329 13.50 -39.04 15.34
CA VAL A 329 14.76 -39.68 15.69
C VAL A 329 14.52 -41.15 15.37
N PRO A 330 15.29 -41.77 14.44
CA PRO A 330 15.10 -43.17 14.13
C PRO A 330 15.17 -43.91 15.45
N TRP A 331 14.08 -44.62 15.80
CA TRP A 331 14.06 -45.46 16.98
C TRP A 331 15.24 -46.43 16.86
N MET A 332 16.28 -46.24 17.65
CA MET A 332 17.37 -47.20 17.74
C MET A 332 16.83 -48.40 18.53
N PRO A 333 16.69 -49.59 17.92
CA PRO A 333 16.40 -50.80 18.67
C PRO A 333 17.65 -51.11 19.49
N GLY A 334 17.64 -50.95 20.81
CA GLY A 334 18.83 -51.35 21.57
C GLY A 334 18.95 -50.98 23.04
N TYR A 335 18.05 -50.20 23.64
CA TYR A 335 18.05 -50.05 25.10
C TYR A 335 16.88 -50.84 25.70
N PRO A 336 17.15 -51.95 26.43
CA PRO A 336 16.10 -52.62 27.17
C PRO A 336 15.56 -51.65 28.21
N ALA A 337 14.25 -51.40 28.12
CA ALA A 337 13.49 -50.89 29.24
C ALA A 337 13.42 -52.00 30.30
N SER A 338 14.29 -51.96 31.30
CA SER A 338 14.07 -52.73 32.53
C SER A 338 14.79 -52.12 33.73
N GLY A 339 13.98 -51.82 34.75
CA GLY A 339 14.44 -51.51 36.10
C GLY A 339 13.37 -50.79 36.92
N PRO A 340 12.50 -51.50 37.67
CA PRO A 340 11.64 -50.88 38.66
C PRO A 340 12.47 -50.51 39.89
N GLY A 341 12.37 -49.25 40.31
CA GLY A 341 12.94 -48.76 41.56
C GLY A 341 14.13 -47.83 41.35
N LEU A 342 13.93 -46.55 41.66
CA LEU A 342 14.76 -45.79 42.60
C LEU A 342 14.04 -44.46 42.86
N THR A 343 13.45 -44.37 44.05
CA THR A 343 13.04 -43.13 44.69
C THR A 343 14.28 -42.27 44.98
N GLY A 344 14.31 -41.02 44.52
CA GLY A 344 15.37 -40.07 44.84
C GLY A 344 14.93 -38.63 44.55
N PRO A 345 15.22 -37.65 45.44
CA PRO A 345 14.53 -36.37 45.48
C PRO A 345 15.00 -35.39 44.41
N VAL A 346 14.09 -34.50 44.07
CA VAL A 346 14.34 -33.20 43.44
C VAL A 346 15.50 -32.50 44.15
N MET A 347 16.59 -32.23 43.41
CA MET A 347 17.63 -31.29 43.84
C MET A 347 17.51 -30.02 43.00
N THR A 348 16.83 -29.03 43.58
CA THR A 348 16.97 -27.62 43.25
C THR A 348 18.33 -27.12 43.74
N GLY A 349 19.18 -26.60 42.84
CA GLY A 349 20.44 -25.96 43.21
C GLY A 349 21.02 -25.11 42.06
N PRO A 350 21.48 -23.88 42.32
CA PRO A 350 21.90 -22.93 41.29
C PRO A 350 23.38 -23.11 40.92
N GLY A 351 23.67 -23.01 39.61
CA GLY A 351 25.02 -22.75 39.11
C GLY A 351 25.82 -23.99 38.72
N MET A 352 25.78 -24.33 37.43
CA MET A 352 26.94 -24.79 36.66
C MET A 352 26.70 -24.48 35.18
N VAL A 353 27.13 -23.30 34.75
CA VAL A 353 27.34 -23.01 33.32
C VAL A 353 28.83 -23.25 33.07
N GLY A 354 29.17 -24.45 32.59
CA GLY A 354 30.53 -24.76 32.16
C GLY A 354 30.87 -24.04 30.83
N PRO A 355 32.12 -23.58 30.62
CA PRO A 355 32.53 -22.98 29.37
C PRO A 355 32.68 -24.08 28.31
N GLY A 356 31.66 -24.27 27.48
CA GLY A 356 31.70 -25.28 26.41
C GLY A 356 30.38 -25.71 25.79
N MET A 357 29.23 -25.09 26.10
CA MET A 357 27.99 -25.44 25.41
C MET A 357 28.01 -24.92 23.96
N LEU A 358 27.98 -25.85 23.01
CA LEU A 358 27.64 -25.55 21.62
C LEU A 358 26.22 -24.93 21.57
N PRO A 359 25.92 -24.03 20.61
CA PRO A 359 24.61 -23.35 20.51
C PRO A 359 23.40 -24.30 20.48
N SER A 360 23.61 -25.58 20.17
CA SER A 360 22.61 -26.66 20.18
C SER A 360 22.22 -27.16 21.59
N GLN A 361 22.88 -26.70 22.66
CA GLN A 361 22.64 -27.15 24.04
C GLN A 361 21.94 -26.12 24.93
N LEU A 362 21.64 -24.92 24.41
CA LEU A 362 20.74 -24.01 25.11
C LEU A 362 19.32 -24.61 25.08
N PRO A 363 18.62 -24.70 26.22
CA PRO A 363 17.22 -25.11 26.21
C PRO A 363 16.46 -24.18 25.26
N PRO A 364 15.56 -24.70 24.39
CA PRO A 364 14.76 -23.85 23.52
C PRO A 364 14.03 -22.85 24.41
N GLN A 365 14.40 -21.57 24.30
CA GLN A 365 13.76 -20.54 25.09
C GLN A 365 12.29 -20.51 24.71
N VAL A 366 11.43 -20.57 25.73
CA VAL A 366 9.99 -20.59 25.55
C VAL A 366 9.60 -19.32 24.76
N PRO A 367 8.94 -19.46 23.60
CA PRO A 367 8.41 -18.30 22.87
C PRO A 367 7.65 -17.37 23.82
N PRO A 368 7.81 -16.04 23.72
CA PRO A 368 6.94 -15.11 24.42
C PRO A 368 5.49 -15.52 24.18
N GLN A 369 4.71 -15.66 25.25
CA GLN A 369 3.30 -16.01 25.09
C GLN A 369 2.63 -14.93 24.24
N LEU A 370 1.83 -15.35 23.26
CA LEU A 370 1.00 -14.42 22.50
C LEU A 370 0.11 -13.66 23.50
N PRO A 371 -0.09 -12.34 23.34
CA PRO A 371 -0.99 -11.60 24.21
C PRO A 371 -2.35 -12.31 24.23
N SER A 372 -2.97 -12.41 25.41
CA SER A 372 -4.26 -13.10 25.59
C SER A 372 -5.44 -12.39 24.91
N GLY A 373 -5.20 -11.31 24.17
CA GLY A 373 -6.14 -10.77 23.20
C GLY A 373 -5.97 -11.49 21.87
N HIS A 374 -7.01 -12.22 21.43
CA HIS A 374 -7.11 -12.60 20.03
C HIS A 374 -6.88 -11.36 19.18
N LEU A 375 -5.81 -11.35 18.38
CA LEU A 375 -5.72 -10.42 17.28
C LEU A 375 -6.95 -10.70 16.43
N PRO A 376 -7.84 -9.72 16.24
CA PRO A 376 -8.96 -9.95 15.37
C PRO A 376 -8.39 -10.33 14.01
N GLY A 377 -8.70 -11.54 13.56
CA GLY A 377 -9.25 -11.62 12.23
C GLY A 377 -10.35 -10.57 12.21
N TYR A 378 -10.27 -9.65 11.24
CA TYR A 378 -11.17 -8.50 11.15
C TYR A 378 -12.60 -8.94 11.54
N PRO A 379 -13.29 -8.26 12.49
CA PRO A 379 -14.40 -8.84 13.26
C PRO A 379 -15.36 -9.64 12.37
N GLY A 380 -15.32 -10.97 12.50
CA GLY A 380 -16.04 -11.93 11.64
C GLY A 380 -15.30 -13.23 11.33
N THR A 381 -14.12 -13.48 11.91
CA THR A 381 -13.60 -14.86 12.05
C THR A 381 -14.34 -15.57 13.20
N THR A 382 -15.62 -15.86 13.01
CA THR A 382 -16.20 -17.05 13.64
C THR A 382 -15.60 -18.26 12.93
N ALA A 383 -15.21 -19.27 13.70
CA ALA A 383 -14.85 -20.57 13.17
C ALA A 383 -15.94 -21.07 12.19
N PRO A 384 -15.61 -21.96 11.22
CA PRO A 384 -16.64 -22.70 10.52
C PRO A 384 -17.51 -23.40 11.57
N ASP A 385 -18.82 -23.24 11.42
CA ASP A 385 -19.84 -23.69 12.35
C ASP A 385 -19.57 -25.11 12.88
N ASP A 386 -19.73 -25.25 14.20
CA ASP A 386 -19.87 -26.51 14.91
C ASP A 386 -20.93 -27.39 14.22
N PRO A 387 -20.63 -28.64 13.80
CA PRO A 387 -21.57 -29.50 13.07
C PRO A 387 -22.72 -30.04 13.94
N ALA A 388 -22.94 -29.53 15.16
CA ALA A 388 -23.94 -30.02 16.10
C ALA A 388 -25.21 -29.15 16.25
N ARG A 389 -25.60 -28.32 15.26
CA ARG A 389 -26.92 -27.66 15.27
C ARG A 389 -27.86 -28.20 14.18
N PRO A 390 -29.03 -28.78 14.56
CA PRO A 390 -30.00 -29.26 13.58
C PRO A 390 -30.59 -28.09 12.80
N SER A 391 -30.72 -28.31 11.49
CA SER A 391 -31.34 -27.42 10.53
C SER A 391 -32.76 -27.03 10.96
N ARG A 392 -33.06 -25.73 10.90
CA ARG A 392 -34.45 -25.25 10.82
C ARG A 392 -34.59 -24.31 9.64
N TRP A 393 -34.88 -24.91 8.50
CA TRP A 393 -35.77 -24.30 7.52
C TRP A 393 -37.20 -24.69 7.90
N THR A 394 -38.03 -23.70 8.20
CA THR A 394 -39.47 -23.79 7.99
C THR A 394 -39.94 -22.51 7.32
N SER A 395 -40.38 -22.70 6.08
CA SER A 395 -41.28 -21.87 5.28
C SER A 395 -42.44 -21.26 6.07
N GLY A 396 -42.94 -20.10 5.64
CA GLY A 396 -44.26 -19.62 6.05
C GLY A 396 -44.56 -18.19 5.61
N THR A 397 -45.34 -18.09 4.55
CA THR A 397 -46.12 -16.94 4.08
C THR A 397 -46.78 -16.07 5.15
N SER A 398 -46.69 -14.75 4.99
CA SER A 398 -47.82 -13.80 4.99
C SER A 398 -47.32 -12.42 4.55
#